data_AF-A0A1G8KAY2-F1
#
_entry.id   AF-A0A1G8KAY2-F1
#
_cell.length_a   1.000
_cell.length_b   1.000
_cell.length_c   1.000
_cell.angle_alpha   90.00
_cell.angle_beta   90.00
_cell.angle_gamma   90.00
#
_symmetry.space_group_name_H-M   'P 1'
#
loop_
_entity.id
_entity.type
_entity.pdbx_description
1 polymer ?
#
loop_
_entity_poly.entity_id
_entity_poly.type
_entity_poly.pdbx_seq_one_letter_code
_entity_poly.pdbx_strand_id
1 'polypeptide(L)'
;MQSFQLIKPCFALAPYIRHYWILQDDSIAPVSERTLPIGCMQLVFHKGKQLLLLGESELQPQSFISGQSVGFSDVMSTGRIEMITVVFQPYAVKALFHIPSHLFRGQTVDTDAMEDVELSDLVKQVTDTSDNAVCIRLIEQFFLRRLYTLPEYNLKRMSAVFHEINLRPQINISHLSETACLSSKQFGRIFADYVGTTPKEFIRIIRMQRALSMLQQDATIPFVQVAYECGFSDQSHMIKEFKLFSGYTPAEYLSVCAPYSDYFSEL
;
A
#
# COMPACT_ATOMS: atom_id res chain seq x y z
N MET A 1 6.17 0.81 -25.09
CA MET A 1 7.37 0.42 -24.31
C MET A 1 6.97 0.53 -22.85
N GLN A 2 7.27 -0.46 -22.02
CA GLN A 2 6.96 -0.35 -20.58
C GLN A 2 8.11 0.38 -19.89
N SER A 3 7.80 1.40 -19.09
CA SER A 3 8.77 2.07 -18.22
C SER A 3 8.20 2.22 -16.82
N PHE A 4 9.01 1.89 -15.83
CA PHE A 4 8.70 2.02 -14.41
C PHE A 4 9.75 2.91 -13.75
N GLN A 5 9.31 3.93 -13.02
CA GLN A 5 10.19 4.83 -12.29
C GLN A 5 9.75 4.91 -10.83
N LEU A 6 10.68 4.67 -9.92
CA LEU A 6 10.49 4.81 -8.48
C LEU A 6 11.17 6.10 -7.98
N ILE A 7 10.48 6.89 -7.17
CA ILE A 7 10.92 8.24 -6.75
C ILE A 7 10.77 8.38 -5.24
N LYS A 8 11.84 8.81 -4.56
CA LYS A 8 11.82 9.13 -3.11
C LYS A 8 11.18 10.50 -2.89
N PRO A 9 10.40 10.68 -1.81
CA PRO A 9 9.85 11.98 -1.46
C PRO A 9 10.94 12.90 -0.89
N CYS A 10 10.66 14.20 -0.91
CA CYS A 10 11.45 15.18 -0.17
C CYS A 10 11.46 14.85 1.33
N PHE A 11 12.50 15.31 2.02
CA PHE A 11 12.77 14.96 3.41
C PHE A 11 11.57 15.21 4.35
N ALA A 12 10.86 16.32 4.16
CA ALA A 12 9.71 16.68 4.99
C ALA A 12 8.51 15.71 4.83
N LEU A 13 8.38 15.05 3.68
CA LEU A 13 7.29 14.12 3.37
C LEU A 13 7.64 12.66 3.64
N ALA A 14 8.92 12.30 3.81
CA ALA A 14 9.36 10.93 4.09
C ALA A 14 8.66 10.23 5.29
N PRO A 15 8.26 10.94 6.37
CA PRO A 15 7.48 10.34 7.47
C PRO A 15 6.04 9.97 7.12
N TYR A 16 5.53 10.42 5.97
CA TYR A 16 4.13 10.30 5.55
C TYR A 16 3.94 9.61 4.21
N ILE A 17 4.89 9.80 3.30
CA ILE A 17 4.93 9.20 1.98
C ILE A 17 6.16 8.29 1.95
N ARG A 18 5.95 7.05 1.52
CA ARG A 18 7.01 6.05 1.43
C ARG A 18 7.81 6.25 0.14
N HIS A 19 7.12 6.40 -0.97
CA HIS A 19 7.68 6.71 -2.29
C HIS A 19 6.55 7.06 -3.26
N TYR A 20 6.94 7.53 -4.44
CA TYR A 20 6.09 7.60 -5.62
C TYR A 20 6.57 6.58 -6.63
N TRP A 21 5.66 6.04 -7.43
CA TRP A 21 6.04 5.33 -8.64
C TRP A 21 5.23 5.79 -9.83
N ILE A 22 5.85 5.73 -11.00
CA ILE A 22 5.24 6.04 -12.29
C ILE A 22 5.34 4.79 -13.15
N LEU A 23 4.21 4.37 -13.70
CA LEU A 23 4.15 3.30 -14.69
C LEU A 23 3.62 3.87 -16.00
N GLN A 24 4.36 3.69 -17.08
CA GLN A 24 3.90 3.93 -18.44
C GLN A 24 4.00 2.62 -19.20
N ASP A 25 2.93 2.26 -19.90
CA ASP A 25 2.94 1.15 -20.83
C ASP A 25 2.13 1.52 -22.07
N ASP A 26 2.81 1.57 -23.22
CA ASP A 26 2.18 1.83 -24.52
C ASP A 26 1.59 0.57 -25.17
N SER A 27 1.60 -0.58 -24.48
CA SER A 27 0.96 -1.79 -24.98
C SER A 27 -0.52 -1.54 -25.25
N ILE A 28 -0.96 -1.93 -26.45
CA ILE A 28 -2.38 -1.92 -26.83
C ILE A 28 -3.04 -3.25 -26.45
N ALA A 29 -2.24 -4.32 -26.39
CA ALA A 29 -2.73 -5.63 -25.99
C ALA A 29 -3.07 -5.61 -24.49
N PRO A 30 -4.25 -6.12 -24.09
CA PRO A 30 -4.61 -6.21 -22.70
C PRO A 30 -3.61 -7.05 -21.92
N VAL A 31 -3.08 -6.49 -20.84
CA VAL A 31 -2.23 -7.20 -19.89
C VAL A 31 -3.00 -7.29 -18.58
N SER A 32 -3.13 -8.51 -18.07
CA SER A 32 -3.72 -8.77 -16.76
C SER A 32 -2.62 -8.87 -15.71
N GLU A 33 -2.76 -8.14 -14.62
CA GLU A 33 -1.87 -8.20 -13.47
C GLU A 33 -2.65 -8.43 -12.18
N ARG A 34 -2.04 -9.17 -11.26
CA ARG A 34 -2.58 -9.39 -9.93
C ARG A 34 -1.88 -8.47 -8.94
N THR A 35 -2.66 -7.65 -8.24
CA THR A 35 -2.17 -6.83 -7.13
C THR A 35 -2.38 -7.56 -5.80
N LEU A 36 -1.40 -7.44 -4.90
CA LEU A 36 -1.42 -8.08 -3.58
C LEU A 36 -1.59 -7.02 -2.47
N PRO A 37 -2.11 -7.39 -1.29
CA PRO A 37 -2.11 -6.50 -0.14
C PRO A 37 -0.69 -6.10 0.24
N ILE A 38 -0.39 -4.80 0.20
CA ILE A 38 0.94 -4.26 0.50
C ILE A 38 1.06 -3.74 1.94
N GLY A 39 -0.05 -3.46 2.62
CA GLY A 39 -0.04 -2.84 3.95
C GLY A 39 0.09 -1.32 3.92
N CYS A 40 -0.03 -0.69 2.75
CA CYS A 40 0.02 0.75 2.56
C CYS A 40 -1.17 1.16 1.70
N MET A 41 -1.85 2.23 2.09
CA MET A 41 -2.82 2.88 1.22
C MET A 41 -2.10 3.66 0.13
N GLN A 42 -2.75 3.82 -1.01
CA GLN A 42 -2.18 4.48 -2.18
C GLN A 42 -3.15 5.52 -2.73
N LEU A 43 -2.64 6.66 -3.18
CA LEU A 43 -3.39 7.59 -4.03
C LEU A 43 -2.90 7.41 -5.47
N VAL A 44 -3.79 7.02 -6.36
CA VAL A 44 -3.48 6.68 -7.75
C VAL A 44 -4.07 7.74 -8.66
N PHE A 45 -3.32 8.15 -9.68
CA PHE A 45 -3.76 9.03 -10.76
C PHE A 45 -3.57 8.31 -12.10
N HIS A 46 -4.66 8.07 -12.82
CA HIS A 46 -4.64 7.62 -14.22
C HIS A 46 -4.58 8.81 -15.16
N LYS A 47 -3.45 8.97 -15.85
CA LYS A 47 -3.26 9.96 -16.93
C LYS A 47 -3.51 9.35 -18.31
N GLY A 48 -3.39 8.03 -18.42
CA GLY A 48 -3.77 7.23 -19.59
C GLY A 48 -5.14 6.58 -19.44
N LYS A 49 -5.34 5.44 -20.09
CA LYS A 49 -6.55 4.64 -19.87
C LYS A 49 -6.57 4.05 -18.47
N GLN A 50 -7.76 4.01 -17.87
CA GLN A 50 -8.01 3.37 -16.60
C GLN A 50 -7.91 1.85 -16.72
N LEU A 51 -7.48 1.21 -15.64
CA LEU A 51 -7.47 -0.25 -15.53
C LEU A 51 -8.89 -0.77 -15.26
N LEU A 52 -9.19 -1.94 -15.83
CA LEU A 52 -10.42 -2.68 -15.55
C LEU A 52 -10.20 -3.62 -14.36
N LEU A 53 -11.04 -3.55 -13.34
CA LEU A 53 -11.06 -4.50 -12.24
C LEU A 53 -11.84 -5.75 -12.65
N LEU A 54 -11.16 -6.88 -12.83
CA LEU A 54 -11.77 -8.08 -13.43
C LEU A 54 -12.83 -8.73 -12.53
N GLY A 55 -12.75 -8.58 -11.22
CA GLY A 55 -13.74 -9.12 -10.28
C GLY A 55 -15.10 -8.43 -10.32
N GLU A 56 -15.11 -7.14 -10.66
CA GLU A 56 -16.32 -6.29 -10.64
C GLU A 56 -16.76 -5.88 -12.06
N SER A 57 -15.89 -6.08 -13.05
CA SER A 57 -16.09 -5.61 -14.44
C SER A 57 -16.30 -4.09 -14.55
N GLU A 58 -15.66 -3.33 -13.66
CA GLU A 58 -15.72 -1.88 -13.61
C GLU A 58 -14.34 -1.26 -13.85
N LEU A 59 -14.30 -0.09 -14.49
CA LEU A 59 -13.08 0.70 -14.63
C LEU A 59 -12.76 1.37 -13.29
N GLN A 60 -11.49 1.39 -12.92
CA GLN A 60 -11.03 2.19 -11.79
C GLN A 60 -11.33 3.68 -12.04
N PRO A 61 -11.63 4.48 -10.99
CA PRO A 61 -11.78 5.93 -11.12
C PRO A 61 -10.54 6.61 -11.71
N GLN A 62 -10.68 7.81 -12.25
CA GLN A 62 -9.54 8.54 -12.83
C GLN A 62 -8.47 8.80 -11.77
N SER A 63 -8.89 9.10 -10.55
CA SER A 63 -8.05 9.12 -9.38
C SER A 63 -8.79 8.55 -8.19
N PHE A 64 -8.08 7.81 -7.34
CA PHE A 64 -8.70 7.14 -6.19
C PHE A 64 -7.69 6.86 -5.08
N ILE A 65 -8.21 6.69 -3.87
CA ILE A 65 -7.50 6.06 -2.77
C ILE A 65 -7.77 4.56 -2.79
N SER A 66 -6.71 3.78 -2.96
CA SER A 66 -6.74 2.33 -2.71
C SER A 66 -6.54 2.08 -1.23
N GLY A 67 -7.59 1.58 -0.58
CA GLY A 67 -7.58 1.26 0.84
C GLY A 67 -6.83 -0.03 1.18
N GLN A 68 -6.74 -0.36 2.46
CA GLN A 68 -6.16 -1.64 2.91
C GLN A 68 -7.04 -2.80 2.45
N SER A 69 -6.54 -3.60 1.51
CA SER A 69 -7.20 -4.83 1.05
C SER A 69 -6.90 -6.02 1.96
N VAL A 70 -7.81 -7.00 1.96
CA VAL A 70 -7.68 -8.26 2.72
C VAL A 70 -7.46 -9.48 1.81
N GLY A 71 -7.16 -9.24 0.53
CA GLY A 71 -6.96 -10.23 -0.52
C GLY A 71 -6.38 -9.59 -1.79
N PHE A 72 -6.13 -10.42 -2.80
CA PHE A 72 -5.63 -9.94 -4.11
C PHE A 72 -6.75 -9.29 -4.94
N SER A 73 -6.34 -8.58 -6.00
CA SER A 73 -7.25 -8.09 -7.04
C SER A 73 -6.60 -8.26 -8.39
N ASP A 74 -7.39 -8.64 -9.40
CA ASP A 74 -6.91 -8.77 -10.77
C ASP A 74 -7.35 -7.53 -11.55
N VAL A 75 -6.37 -6.83 -12.13
CA VAL A 75 -6.57 -5.62 -12.95
C VAL A 75 -6.10 -5.89 -14.37
N MET A 76 -6.73 -5.24 -15.35
CA MET A 76 -6.38 -5.39 -16.76
C MET A 76 -6.24 -4.03 -17.44
N SER A 77 -5.15 -3.86 -18.19
CA SER A 77 -4.99 -2.69 -19.06
C SER A 77 -5.90 -2.81 -20.28
N THR A 78 -6.54 -1.70 -20.67
CA THR A 78 -7.46 -1.64 -21.83
C THR A 78 -6.89 -0.80 -22.99
N GLY A 79 -5.58 -0.55 -22.95
CA GLY A 79 -4.79 0.24 -23.89
C GLY A 79 -3.63 0.93 -23.18
N ARG A 80 -3.13 2.03 -23.76
CA ARG A 80 -2.02 2.81 -23.20
C ARG A 80 -2.33 3.32 -21.80
N ILE A 81 -1.51 2.93 -20.83
CA ILE A 81 -1.61 3.37 -19.44
C ILE A 81 -0.47 4.31 -19.10
N GLU A 82 -0.80 5.31 -18.30
CA GLU A 82 0.17 6.16 -17.61
C GLU A 82 -0.42 6.42 -16.23
N MET A 83 0.30 6.00 -15.20
CA MET A 83 -0.14 6.11 -13.81
C MET A 83 0.94 6.77 -12.97
N ILE A 84 0.51 7.63 -12.05
CA ILE A 84 1.34 8.12 -10.95
C ILE A 84 0.68 7.66 -9.67
N THR A 85 1.46 7.02 -8.80
CA THR A 85 0.95 6.52 -7.52
C THR A 85 1.77 7.07 -6.38
N VAL A 86 1.08 7.61 -5.38
CA VAL A 86 1.63 7.98 -4.08
C VAL A 86 1.42 6.82 -3.14
N VAL A 87 2.51 6.22 -2.64
CA VAL A 87 2.43 5.17 -1.62
C VAL A 87 2.64 5.80 -0.26
N PHE A 88 1.61 5.79 0.58
CA PHE A 88 1.68 6.39 1.90
C PHE A 88 2.39 5.47 2.89
N GLN A 89 2.97 6.05 3.92
CA GLN A 89 3.26 5.29 5.14
C GLN A 89 1.93 4.73 5.68
N PRO A 90 1.90 3.52 6.25
CA PRO A 90 0.66 2.83 6.60
C PRO A 90 -0.30 3.61 7.50
N TYR A 91 0.23 4.54 8.29
CA TYR A 91 -0.49 5.35 9.27
C TYR A 91 -0.70 6.81 8.83
N ALA A 92 -0.36 7.19 7.59
CA ALA A 92 -0.29 8.60 7.22
C ALA A 92 -1.58 9.18 6.61
N VAL A 93 -2.41 8.37 5.96
CA VAL A 93 -3.60 8.87 5.23
C VAL A 93 -4.54 9.66 6.13
N LYS A 94 -4.86 9.15 7.33
CA LYS A 94 -5.70 9.90 8.29
C LYS A 94 -5.13 11.27 8.60
N ALA A 95 -3.81 11.39 8.75
CA ALA A 95 -3.19 12.67 9.02
C ALA A 95 -3.34 13.61 7.82
N LEU A 96 -3.00 13.15 6.62
CA LEU A 96 -2.99 13.98 5.41
C LEU A 96 -4.39 14.36 4.90
N PHE A 97 -5.41 13.56 5.14
CA PHE A 97 -6.77 13.79 4.64
C PHE A 97 -7.80 14.07 5.74
N HIS A 98 -7.43 13.97 7.02
CA HIS A 98 -8.34 14.09 8.16
C HIS A 98 -9.54 13.12 8.15
N ILE A 99 -9.49 12.07 7.31
CA ILE A 99 -10.52 11.04 7.19
C ILE A 99 -10.08 9.79 7.95
N PRO A 100 -10.91 9.21 8.82
CA PRO A 100 -10.63 7.93 9.47
C PRO A 100 -10.31 6.84 8.46
N SER A 101 -9.13 6.23 8.57
CA SER A 101 -8.65 5.31 7.53
C SER A 101 -9.43 4.00 7.44
N HIS A 102 -10.21 3.65 8.46
CA HIS A 102 -11.07 2.47 8.44
C HIS A 102 -12.21 2.58 7.43
N LEU A 103 -12.54 3.80 6.97
CA LEU A 103 -13.53 4.03 5.91
C LEU A 103 -13.03 3.57 4.55
N PHE A 104 -11.71 3.50 4.34
CA PHE A 104 -11.12 2.99 3.10
C PHE A 104 -10.97 1.45 3.09
N ARG A 105 -11.21 0.77 4.21
CA ARG A 105 -10.90 -0.67 4.34
C ARG A 105 -11.63 -1.51 3.27
N GLY A 106 -10.86 -2.20 2.43
CA GLY A 106 -11.37 -3.05 1.37
C GLY A 106 -12.08 -2.31 0.24
N GLN A 107 -11.83 -1.00 0.08
CA GLN A 107 -12.49 -0.15 -0.91
C GLN A 107 -11.48 0.59 -1.77
N THR A 108 -11.88 0.82 -3.02
CA THR A 108 -11.31 1.83 -3.89
C THR A 108 -12.23 3.04 -3.83
N VAL A 109 -11.75 4.14 -3.27
CA VAL A 109 -12.56 5.35 -3.06
C VAL A 109 -12.15 6.40 -4.08
N ASP A 110 -13.07 6.75 -4.97
CA ASP A 110 -12.91 7.87 -5.90
C ASP A 110 -12.58 9.16 -5.12
N THR A 111 -11.58 9.91 -5.59
CA THR A 111 -11.21 11.18 -4.96
C THR A 111 -12.34 12.20 -4.99
N ASP A 112 -13.24 12.15 -5.98
CA ASP A 112 -14.38 13.07 -6.06
C ASP A 112 -15.39 12.84 -4.91
N ALA A 113 -15.50 11.60 -4.43
CA ALA A 113 -16.35 11.24 -3.29
C ALA A 113 -15.80 11.73 -1.94
N MET A 114 -14.57 12.26 -1.91
CA MET A 114 -13.95 12.79 -0.69
C MET A 114 -14.35 14.26 -0.42
N GLU A 115 -15.03 14.91 -1.38
CA GLU A 115 -15.48 16.32 -1.28
C GLU A 115 -14.34 17.30 -0.91
N ASP A 116 -13.12 16.99 -1.37
CA ASP A 116 -11.90 17.72 -1.06
C ASP A 116 -11.47 18.59 -2.26
N VAL A 117 -11.83 19.88 -2.21
CA VAL A 117 -11.62 20.84 -3.31
C VAL A 117 -10.15 20.95 -3.71
N GLU A 118 -9.23 20.99 -2.74
CA GLU A 118 -7.81 21.09 -3.05
C GLU A 118 -7.28 19.81 -3.72
N LEU A 119 -7.83 18.65 -3.35
CA LEU A 119 -7.49 17.38 -3.98
C LEU A 119 -8.02 17.32 -5.41
N SER A 120 -9.27 17.75 -5.66
CA SER A 120 -9.82 17.85 -7.01
C SER A 120 -8.99 18.79 -7.90
N ASP A 121 -8.53 19.92 -7.37
CA ASP A 121 -7.63 20.84 -8.07
C ASP A 121 -6.27 20.20 -8.37
N LEU A 122 -5.72 19.40 -7.44
CA LEU A 122 -4.49 18.65 -7.67
C LEU A 122 -4.69 17.60 -8.78
N VAL A 123 -5.77 16.81 -8.72
CA VAL A 123 -6.10 15.77 -9.71
C VAL A 123 -6.12 16.37 -11.11
N LYS A 124 -6.79 17.51 -11.29
CA LYS A 124 -6.84 18.21 -12.56
C LYS A 124 -5.44 18.63 -13.03
N GLN A 125 -4.65 19.27 -12.16
CA GLN A 125 -3.30 19.71 -12.50
C GLN A 125 -2.37 18.53 -12.87
N VAL A 126 -2.44 17.42 -12.14
CA VAL A 126 -1.63 16.21 -12.41
C VAL A 126 -2.03 15.57 -13.74
N THR A 127 -3.33 15.52 -14.05
CA THR A 127 -3.86 14.96 -15.29
C THR A 127 -3.50 15.81 -16.51
N ASP A 128 -3.63 17.13 -16.41
CA ASP A 128 -3.38 18.05 -17.52
C ASP A 128 -1.89 18.30 -17.79
N THR A 129 -1.00 17.96 -16.85
CA THR A 129 0.44 18.17 -16.97
C THR A 129 1.13 16.98 -17.62
N SER A 130 1.84 17.17 -18.73
CA SER A 130 2.56 16.08 -19.40
C SER A 130 3.86 15.65 -18.71
N ASP A 131 4.61 16.59 -18.13
CA ASP A 131 5.88 16.31 -17.45
C ASP A 131 5.65 15.69 -16.06
N ASN A 132 5.98 14.41 -15.92
CA ASN A 132 5.81 13.68 -14.66
C ASN A 132 6.67 14.22 -13.51
N ALA A 133 7.83 14.83 -13.79
CA ALA A 133 8.61 15.48 -12.74
C ALA A 133 7.90 16.73 -12.22
N VAL A 134 7.14 17.45 -13.05
CA VAL A 134 6.26 18.54 -12.61
C VAL A 134 5.10 17.98 -11.78
N CYS A 135 4.47 16.88 -12.22
CA CYS A 135 3.39 16.23 -11.46
C CYS A 135 3.84 15.86 -10.03
N ILE A 136 5.02 15.25 -9.87
CA ILE A 136 5.56 14.92 -8.55
C ILE A 136 5.72 16.18 -7.68
N ARG A 137 6.24 17.28 -8.24
CA ARG A 137 6.36 18.55 -7.50
C ARG A 137 5.00 19.11 -7.08
N LEU A 138 3.97 19.01 -7.91
CA LEU A 138 2.60 19.42 -7.58
C LEU A 138 2.03 18.60 -6.41
N ILE A 139 2.21 17.27 -6.48
CA ILE A 139 1.80 16.34 -5.43
C ILE A 139 2.53 16.66 -4.11
N GLU A 140 3.85 16.89 -4.16
CA GLU A 140 4.62 17.27 -2.97
C GLU A 140 4.14 18.59 -2.38
N GLN A 141 3.93 19.61 -3.21
CA GLN A 141 3.43 20.91 -2.75
C GLN A 141 2.07 20.81 -2.08
N PHE A 142 1.16 19.99 -2.63
CA PHE A 142 -0.14 19.71 -2.02
C PHE A 142 0.03 19.13 -0.60
N PHE A 143 0.80 18.05 -0.45
CA PHE A 143 0.97 17.43 0.86
C PHE A 143 1.76 18.27 1.85
N LEU A 144 2.75 19.04 1.39
CA LEU A 144 3.51 19.97 2.24
C LEU A 144 2.59 21.03 2.87
N ARG A 145 1.60 21.55 2.13
CA ARG A 145 0.61 22.49 2.68
C ARG A 145 -0.25 21.86 3.77
N ARG A 146 -0.51 20.56 3.68
CA ARG A 146 -1.29 19.81 4.68
C ARG A 146 -0.52 19.44 5.94
N LEU A 147 0.81 19.52 5.93
CA LEU A 147 1.60 19.23 7.13
C LEU A 147 1.38 20.28 8.24
N TYR A 148 1.01 21.51 7.90
CA TYR A 148 0.87 22.61 8.85
C TYR A 148 -0.27 22.42 9.88
N THR A 149 -1.21 21.51 9.64
CA THR A 149 -2.42 21.32 10.46
C THR A 149 -2.39 20.04 11.29
N LEU A 150 -1.28 19.30 11.33
CA LEU A 150 -1.25 17.93 11.86
C LEU A 150 -1.08 17.84 13.39
N PRO A 151 -1.99 17.17 14.11
CA PRO A 151 -1.73 16.77 15.48
C PRO A 151 -0.72 15.62 15.55
N GLU A 152 0.46 15.88 16.13
CA GLU A 152 1.61 14.96 16.05
C GLU A 152 1.54 13.72 16.98
N TYR A 153 0.76 13.75 18.07
CA TYR A 153 0.98 12.79 19.17
C TYR A 153 0.73 11.33 18.76
N ASN A 154 -0.37 11.06 18.05
CA ASN A 154 -0.69 9.71 17.60
C ASN A 154 0.18 9.26 16.42
N LEU A 155 0.63 10.19 15.59
CA LEU A 155 1.56 9.89 14.50
C LEU A 155 2.90 9.40 15.04
N LYS A 156 3.44 10.05 16.08
CA LYS A 156 4.67 9.59 16.74
C LYS A 156 4.50 8.19 17.35
N ARG A 157 3.35 7.93 17.98
CA ARG A 157 3.01 6.60 18.52
C ARG A 157 2.95 5.55 17.42
N MET A 158 2.27 5.84 16.31
CA MET A 158 2.17 4.91 15.19
C MET A 158 3.55 4.69 14.54
N SER A 159 4.33 5.74 14.32
CA SER A 159 5.70 5.60 13.82
C SER A 159 6.54 4.63 14.67
N ALA A 160 6.51 4.76 16.01
CA ALA A 160 7.20 3.83 16.91
C ALA A 160 6.65 2.38 16.83
N VAL A 161 5.33 2.23 16.77
CA VAL A 161 4.67 0.92 16.58
C VAL A 161 5.12 0.26 15.27
N PHE A 162 5.21 1.03 14.19
CA PHE A 162 5.60 0.51 12.88
C PHE A 162 7.09 0.21 12.78
N HIS A 163 7.93 0.96 13.48
CA HIS A 163 9.34 0.59 13.67
C HIS A 163 9.47 -0.80 14.29
N GLU A 164 8.74 -1.07 15.38
CA GLU A 164 8.71 -2.38 16.04
C GLU A 164 8.13 -3.49 15.15
N ILE A 165 7.02 -3.20 14.43
CA ILE A 165 6.43 -4.14 13.47
C ILE A 165 7.45 -4.54 12.41
N ASN A 166 8.28 -3.62 11.92
CA ASN A 166 9.23 -3.88 10.85
C ASN A 166 10.47 -4.64 11.32
N LEU A 167 10.93 -4.39 12.55
CA LEU A 167 12.09 -5.06 13.13
C LEU A 167 11.80 -6.49 13.60
N ARG A 168 10.58 -6.79 14.05
CA ARG A 168 10.27 -8.06 14.72
C ARG A 168 9.20 -8.86 13.98
N PRO A 169 9.57 -9.93 13.25
CA PRO A 169 8.61 -10.83 12.59
C PRO A 169 7.59 -11.47 13.55
N GLN A 170 8.03 -11.80 14.77
CA GLN A 170 7.22 -12.46 15.80
C GLN A 170 6.82 -11.48 16.91
N ILE A 171 6.19 -10.36 16.55
CA ILE A 171 5.76 -9.35 17.52
C ILE A 171 4.37 -9.65 18.11
N ASN A 172 4.23 -9.41 19.42
CA ASN A 172 2.95 -9.50 20.12
C ASN A 172 2.22 -8.14 20.10
N ILE A 173 0.91 -8.18 19.86
CA ILE A 173 0.03 -7.00 19.90
C ILE A 173 0.06 -6.30 21.26
N SER A 174 0.21 -7.02 22.37
CA SER A 174 0.34 -6.40 23.71
C SER A 174 1.55 -5.48 23.78
N HIS A 175 2.69 -5.94 23.26
CA HIS A 175 3.92 -5.15 23.18
C HIS A 175 3.75 -3.90 22.30
N LEU A 176 3.01 -4.01 21.19
CA LEU A 176 2.68 -2.84 20.36
C LEU A 176 1.83 -1.81 21.12
N SER A 177 0.86 -2.27 21.93
CA SER A 177 0.05 -1.37 22.74
C SER A 177 0.87 -0.65 23.81
N GLU A 178 1.83 -1.35 24.44
CA GLU A 178 2.79 -0.78 25.39
C GLU A 178 3.72 0.23 24.70
N THR A 179 4.24 -0.09 23.52
CA THR A 179 5.07 0.81 22.70
C THR A 179 4.34 2.12 22.38
N ALA A 180 3.02 2.05 22.15
CA ALA A 180 2.19 3.21 21.92
C ALA A 180 1.77 3.96 23.21
N CYS A 181 2.13 3.46 24.40
CA CYS A 181 1.66 3.91 25.71
C CYS A 181 0.12 3.95 25.80
N LEU A 182 -0.53 2.86 25.37
CA LEU A 182 -1.99 2.74 25.30
C LEU A 182 -2.48 1.42 25.90
N SER A 183 -3.68 1.42 26.49
CA SER A 183 -4.38 0.15 26.75
C SER A 183 -4.69 -0.57 25.44
N SER A 184 -4.85 -1.90 25.48
CA SER A 184 -5.13 -2.70 24.28
C SER A 184 -6.39 -2.24 23.53
N LYS A 185 -7.44 -1.83 24.26
CA LYS A 185 -8.68 -1.31 23.66
C LYS A 185 -8.46 0.04 22.97
N GLN A 186 -7.71 0.95 23.59
CA GLN A 186 -7.40 2.24 22.97
C GLN A 186 -6.47 2.07 21.77
N PHE A 187 -5.47 1.20 21.88
CA PHE A 187 -4.54 0.88 20.80
C PHE A 187 -5.28 0.32 19.58
N GLY A 188 -6.13 -0.70 19.76
CA GLY A 188 -6.90 -1.28 18.65
C GLY A 188 -7.75 -0.23 17.92
N ARG A 189 -8.42 0.66 18.66
CA ARG A 189 -9.20 1.76 18.07
C ARG A 189 -8.33 2.76 17.31
N ILE A 190 -7.26 3.26 17.94
CA ILE A 190 -6.37 4.25 17.32
C ILE A 190 -5.65 3.65 16.10
N PHE A 191 -5.21 2.40 16.19
CA PHE A 191 -4.56 1.72 15.07
C PHE A 191 -5.52 1.58 13.88
N ALA A 192 -6.74 1.11 14.09
CA ALA A 192 -7.73 0.99 13.00
C ALA A 192 -8.08 2.36 12.39
N ASP A 193 -8.13 3.40 13.22
CA ASP A 193 -8.40 4.76 12.79
C ASP A 193 -7.28 5.35 11.90
N TYR A 194 -6.02 5.03 12.17
CA TYR A 194 -4.86 5.51 11.39
C TYR A 194 -4.45 4.60 10.22
N VAL A 195 -4.63 3.29 10.36
CA VAL A 195 -4.12 2.27 9.42
C VAL A 195 -5.23 1.71 8.53
N GLY A 196 -6.47 1.74 9.00
CA GLY A 196 -7.65 1.24 8.29
C GLY A 196 -8.03 -0.21 8.60
N THR A 197 -7.21 -0.92 9.37
CA THR A 197 -7.41 -2.34 9.71
C THR A 197 -6.98 -2.60 11.15
N THR A 198 -7.35 -3.74 11.73
CA THR A 198 -6.89 -4.11 13.07
C THR A 198 -5.38 -4.44 13.09
N PRO A 199 -4.68 -4.30 14.24
CA PRO A 199 -3.28 -4.70 14.34
C PRO A 199 -3.02 -6.15 13.91
N LYS A 200 -3.96 -7.06 14.22
CA LYS A 200 -3.84 -8.49 13.88
C LYS A 200 -3.91 -8.73 12.37
N GLU A 201 -4.88 -8.12 11.69
CA GLU A 201 -5.00 -8.20 10.23
C GLU A 201 -3.78 -7.58 9.54
N PHE A 202 -3.33 -6.42 10.02
CA PHE A 202 -2.15 -5.76 9.47
C PHE A 202 -0.89 -6.63 9.57
N ILE A 203 -0.64 -7.25 10.73
CA ILE A 203 0.50 -8.15 10.92
C ILE A 203 0.45 -9.31 9.92
N ARG A 204 -0.73 -9.87 9.60
CA ARG A 204 -0.86 -10.95 8.61
C ARG A 204 -0.38 -10.50 7.22
N ILE A 205 -0.75 -9.29 6.79
CA ILE A 205 -0.27 -8.68 5.53
C ILE A 205 1.25 -8.52 5.58
N ILE A 206 1.80 -8.02 6.68
CA ILE A 206 3.25 -7.84 6.81
C ILE A 206 4.01 -9.17 6.80
N ARG A 207 3.47 -10.25 7.39
CA ARG A 207 4.08 -11.59 7.29
C ARG A 207 4.11 -12.10 5.86
N MET A 208 3.03 -11.88 5.11
CA MET A 208 2.98 -12.20 3.67
C MET A 208 4.04 -11.41 2.89
N GLN A 209 4.14 -10.11 3.14
CA GLN A 209 5.16 -9.25 2.52
C GLN A 209 6.59 -9.68 2.86
N ARG A 210 6.86 -10.12 4.10
CA ARG A 210 8.16 -10.72 4.46
C ARG A 210 8.43 -12.01 3.71
N ALA A 211 7.43 -12.87 3.59
CA ALA A 211 7.58 -14.13 2.85
C ALA A 211 7.91 -13.85 1.38
N LEU A 212 7.22 -12.90 0.74
CA LEU A 212 7.54 -12.44 -0.61
C LEU A 212 8.97 -11.90 -0.70
N SER A 213 9.41 -11.08 0.27
CA SER A 213 10.75 -10.51 0.30
C SER A 213 11.85 -11.59 0.43
N MET A 214 11.65 -12.59 1.29
CA MET A 214 12.58 -13.71 1.41
C MET A 214 12.64 -14.54 0.12
N LEU A 215 11.48 -14.85 -0.48
CA LEU A 215 11.40 -15.61 -1.73
C LEU A 215 11.96 -14.84 -2.93
N GLN A 216 11.88 -13.51 -2.91
CA GLN A 216 12.51 -12.62 -3.88
C GLN A 216 14.04 -12.68 -3.82
N GLN A 217 14.60 -12.81 -2.63
CA GLN A 217 16.05 -12.93 -2.43
C GLN A 217 16.56 -14.33 -2.77
N ASP A 218 15.80 -15.36 -2.39
CA ASP A 218 16.11 -16.77 -2.69
C ASP A 218 14.81 -17.55 -2.89
N ALA A 219 14.48 -17.86 -4.14
CA ALA A 219 13.28 -18.64 -4.48
C ALA A 219 13.39 -20.14 -4.10
N THR A 220 14.56 -20.62 -3.69
CA THR A 220 14.83 -22.02 -3.35
C THR A 220 14.78 -22.33 -1.86
N ILE A 221 14.64 -21.30 -1.02
CA ILE A 221 14.58 -21.43 0.44
C ILE A 221 13.44 -22.39 0.87
N PRO A 222 13.68 -23.31 1.82
CA PRO A 222 12.64 -24.20 2.32
C PRO A 222 11.47 -23.42 2.94
N PHE A 223 10.23 -23.73 2.52
CA PHE A 223 9.03 -23.04 3.01
C PHE A 223 8.80 -23.15 4.52
N VAL A 224 9.31 -24.20 5.18
CA VAL A 224 9.29 -24.30 6.65
C VAL A 224 10.14 -23.20 7.30
N GLN A 225 11.27 -22.86 6.68
CA GLN A 225 12.15 -21.79 7.15
C GLN A 225 11.50 -20.42 6.88
N VAL A 226 10.93 -20.20 5.69
CA VAL A 226 10.17 -18.97 5.40
C VAL A 226 9.05 -18.77 6.43
N ALA A 227 8.30 -19.83 6.74
CA ALA A 227 7.23 -19.77 7.71
C ALA A 227 7.73 -19.32 9.10
N TYR A 228 8.83 -19.92 9.58
CA TYR A 228 9.42 -19.60 10.88
C TYR A 228 9.95 -18.15 10.94
N GLU A 229 10.77 -17.76 9.95
CA GLU A 229 11.42 -16.45 9.90
C GLU A 229 10.40 -15.31 9.72
N CYS A 230 9.32 -15.56 8.97
CA CYS A 230 8.25 -14.57 8.78
C CYS A 230 7.23 -14.55 9.92
N GLY A 231 7.36 -15.42 10.93
CA GLY A 231 6.48 -15.44 12.11
C GLY A 231 5.13 -16.11 11.91
N PHE A 232 5.01 -17.04 10.96
CA PHE A 232 3.89 -17.97 10.88
C PHE A 232 4.02 -19.06 11.94
N SER A 233 2.90 -19.65 12.32
CA SER A 233 2.86 -20.74 13.32
C SER A 233 3.55 -22.01 12.81
N ASP A 234 3.33 -22.31 11.53
CA ASP A 234 3.88 -23.45 10.81
C ASP A 234 3.73 -23.23 9.29
N GLN A 235 4.31 -24.13 8.49
CA GLN A 235 4.24 -24.06 7.03
C GLN A 235 2.80 -24.16 6.49
N SER A 236 1.92 -24.95 7.14
CA SER A 236 0.53 -25.11 6.69
C SER A 236 -0.28 -23.83 6.90
N HIS A 237 -0.04 -23.14 8.02
CA HIS A 237 -0.59 -21.81 8.28
C HIS A 237 -0.07 -20.80 7.24
N MET A 238 1.23 -20.80 6.95
CA MET A 238 1.79 -19.94 5.91
C MET A 238 1.12 -20.18 4.54
N ILE A 239 1.00 -21.43 4.09
CA ILE A 239 0.40 -21.76 2.79
C ILE A 239 -1.06 -21.25 2.70
N LYS A 240 -1.85 -21.41 3.78
CA LYS A 240 -3.24 -20.92 3.83
C LYS A 240 -3.34 -19.40 3.71
N GLU A 241 -2.50 -18.68 4.45
CA GLU A 241 -2.44 -17.21 4.40
C GLU A 241 -1.94 -16.71 3.04
N PHE A 242 -0.88 -17.34 2.50
CA PHE A 242 -0.32 -16.98 1.20
C PHE A 242 -1.37 -17.14 0.09
N LYS A 243 -2.15 -18.24 0.13
CA LYS A 243 -3.25 -18.46 -0.80
C LYS A 243 -4.42 -17.49 -0.61
N LEU A 244 -4.73 -17.10 0.62
CA LEU A 244 -5.74 -16.08 0.88
C LEU A 244 -5.34 -14.74 0.23
N PHE A 245 -4.09 -14.32 0.40
CA PHE A 245 -3.65 -13.00 -0.06
C PHE A 245 -3.21 -12.94 -1.52
N SER A 246 -2.80 -14.05 -2.13
CA SER A 246 -2.32 -14.09 -3.52
C SER A 246 -3.17 -14.93 -4.47
N GLY A 247 -4.09 -15.74 -3.95
CA GLY A 247 -4.83 -16.73 -4.73
C GLY A 247 -4.05 -18.00 -5.06
N TYR A 248 -2.75 -18.05 -4.76
CA TYR A 248 -1.85 -19.16 -5.04
C TYR A 248 -1.21 -19.69 -3.77
N THR A 249 -0.91 -20.98 -3.73
CA THR A 249 0.09 -21.48 -2.78
C THR A 249 1.47 -20.91 -3.13
N PRO A 250 2.44 -20.87 -2.19
CA PRO A 250 3.78 -20.37 -2.49
C PRO A 250 4.45 -21.06 -3.70
N ALA A 251 4.27 -22.38 -3.85
CA ALA A 251 4.81 -23.13 -4.98
C ALA A 251 4.15 -22.75 -6.31
N GLU A 252 2.81 -22.63 -6.33
CA GLU A 252 2.07 -22.17 -7.51
C GLU A 252 2.45 -20.74 -7.87
N TYR A 253 2.63 -19.86 -6.88
CA TYR A 253 3.01 -18.48 -7.11
C TYR A 253 4.37 -18.39 -7.81
N LEU A 254 5.38 -19.10 -7.33
CA LEU A 254 6.73 -19.11 -7.91
C LEU A 254 6.80 -19.67 -9.34
N SER A 255 5.80 -20.44 -9.78
CA SER A 255 5.77 -20.97 -11.15
C SER A 255 5.14 -20.02 -12.16
N VAL A 256 4.38 -19.02 -11.71
CA VAL A 256 3.63 -18.09 -12.58
C VAL A 256 4.02 -16.62 -12.37
N CYS A 257 4.63 -16.28 -11.24
CA CYS A 257 5.00 -14.92 -10.86
C CYS A 257 6.44 -14.89 -10.31
N ALA A 258 7.12 -13.76 -10.55
CA ALA A 258 8.32 -13.44 -9.78
C ALA A 258 7.90 -12.90 -8.40
N PRO A 259 8.40 -13.48 -7.29
CA PRO A 259 8.13 -12.95 -5.95
C PRO A 259 8.68 -11.53 -5.81
N TYR A 260 7.82 -10.63 -5.33
CA TYR A 260 8.18 -9.24 -5.08
C TYR A 260 7.44 -8.73 -3.84
N SER A 261 8.14 -8.07 -2.93
CA SER A 261 7.52 -7.40 -1.79
C SER A 261 7.49 -5.89 -1.98
N ASP A 262 6.31 -5.31 -2.18
CA ASP A 262 6.13 -3.86 -2.21
C ASP A 262 6.48 -3.18 -0.87
N TYR A 263 6.33 -3.91 0.23
CA TYR A 263 6.54 -3.36 1.57
C TYR A 263 7.99 -3.45 2.07
N PHE A 264 8.75 -4.48 1.68
CA PHE A 264 10.12 -4.69 2.16
C PHE A 264 11.19 -4.58 1.08
N SER A 265 10.82 -4.52 -0.20
CA SER A 265 11.81 -4.18 -1.23
C SER A 265 12.34 -2.78 -0.94
N GLU A 266 13.64 -2.72 -0.64
CA GLU A 266 14.35 -1.48 -0.44
C GLU A 266 14.58 -0.77 -1.78
N LEU A 267 14.67 0.55 -1.69
CA LEU A 267 15.27 1.44 -2.69
C LEU A 267 16.79 1.38 -2.60
#